data_AF-A0A0C2HSP2-F1
#
_entry.id   AF-A0A0C2HSP2-F1
#
_cell.length_a   1.000
_cell.length_b   1.000
_cell.length_c   1.000
_cell.angle_alpha   90.00
_cell.angle_beta   90.00
_cell.angle_gamma   90.00
#
_symmetry.space_group_name_H-M   'P 1'
#
loop_
_entity.id
_entity.type
_entity.pdbx_description
1 polymer ?
#
loop_
_entity_poly.entity_id
_entity_poly.type
_entity_poly.pdbx_seq_one_letter_code
_entity_poly.pdbx_strand_id
1 'polypeptide(L)'
;MEKCPVCKEPKKGKYWCSACKAVFVCPNPNCEAKITSRGIETCPLCGLLFLDYIDKRKMYRICPKCKKRQGLSEIQCKHCKYFFQCPTCGHRVPSTSMLTCPRCATNLRR
;
A
#
# COMPACT_ATOMS: atom_id res chain seq x y z
N MET A 1 14.67 -24.13 -0.84
CA MET A 1 14.50 -22.78 -0.25
C MET A 1 14.98 -21.76 -1.25
N GLU A 2 14.09 -20.93 -1.78
CA GLU A 2 14.49 -19.85 -2.68
C GLU A 2 15.27 -18.79 -1.90
N LYS A 3 16.48 -18.45 -2.38
CA LYS A 3 17.28 -17.38 -1.78
C LYS A 3 16.64 -16.02 -2.06
N CYS A 4 16.69 -15.13 -1.08
CA CYS A 4 16.25 -13.76 -1.23
C CYS A 4 17.08 -13.06 -2.34
N PRO A 5 16.46 -12.41 -3.34
CA PRO A 5 17.20 -11.73 -4.41
C PRO A 5 17.95 -10.47 -3.93
N VAL A 6 17.77 -10.08 -2.66
CA VAL A 6 18.41 -8.90 -2.05
C VAL A 6 19.55 -9.31 -1.12
N CYS A 7 19.27 -10.08 -0.05
CA CYS A 7 20.29 -10.47 0.93
C CYS A 7 20.87 -11.87 0.70
N LYS A 8 20.41 -12.60 -0.32
CA LYS A 8 20.82 -13.98 -0.66
C LYS A 8 20.57 -15.04 0.44
N GLU A 9 19.92 -14.67 1.54
CA GLU A 9 19.54 -15.61 2.59
C GLU A 9 18.36 -16.50 2.19
N PRO A 10 18.27 -17.73 2.70
CA PRO A 10 17.21 -18.69 2.36
C PRO A 10 15.84 -18.37 2.99
N LYS A 11 15.73 -17.27 3.76
CA LYS A 11 14.51 -16.82 4.47
C LYS A 11 13.61 -15.94 3.59
N LYS A 12 13.34 -16.36 2.35
CA LYS A 12 12.38 -15.69 1.47
C LYS A 12 10.95 -16.09 1.87
N GLY A 13 10.17 -15.14 2.37
CA GLY A 13 8.73 -15.33 2.56
C GLY A 13 7.95 -15.06 1.27
N LYS A 14 6.64 -15.33 1.28
CA LYS A 14 5.75 -15.12 0.11
C LYS A 14 5.69 -13.66 -0.34
N TYR A 15 5.70 -12.71 0.60
CA TYR A 15 5.53 -11.28 0.34
C TYR A 15 6.80 -10.46 0.61
N TRP A 16 7.56 -10.82 1.65
CA TRP A 16 8.82 -10.17 2.01
C TRP A 16 9.85 -11.17 2.55
N CYS A 17 11.12 -10.76 2.57
CA CYS A 17 12.18 -11.53 3.22
C CYS A 17 12.21 -11.24 4.73
N SER A 18 12.22 -12.26 5.57
CA SER A 18 12.22 -12.07 7.04
C SER A 18 13.52 -11.47 7.58
N ALA A 19 14.63 -11.59 6.84
CA ALA A 19 15.92 -11.10 7.30
C ALA A 19 16.15 -9.63 6.93
N CYS A 20 16.07 -9.29 5.65
CA CYS A 20 16.28 -7.91 5.18
C CYS A 20 14.99 -7.07 5.10
N LYS A 21 13.83 -7.64 5.45
CA LYS A 21 12.49 -7.01 5.36
C LYS A 21 12.13 -6.46 3.97
N ALA A 22 12.88 -6.83 2.93
CA ALA A 22 12.61 -6.42 1.56
C ALA A 22 11.28 -7.02 1.10
N VAL A 23 10.34 -6.15 0.70
CA VAL A 23 9.03 -6.54 0.19
C VAL A 23 9.13 -6.76 -1.32
N PHE A 24 8.70 -7.93 -1.79
CA PHE A 24 8.65 -8.28 -3.22
C PHE A 24 7.24 -8.17 -3.77
N VAL A 25 6.25 -8.45 -2.94
CA VAL A 25 4.83 -8.37 -3.29
C VAL A 25 4.12 -7.66 -2.15
N CYS A 26 3.29 -6.67 -2.48
CA CYS A 26 2.52 -5.94 -1.50
C CYS A 26 1.62 -6.91 -0.71
N PRO A 27 1.72 -6.97 0.64
CA PRO A 27 1.00 -7.93 1.45
C PRO A 27 -0.49 -7.58 1.66
N ASN A 28 -0.93 -6.43 1.15
CA ASN A 28 -2.35 -6.11 1.07
C ASN A 28 -3.01 -7.02 0.01
N PRO A 29 -3.98 -7.89 0.41
CA PRO A 29 -4.67 -8.77 -0.52
C PRO A 29 -5.46 -8.01 -1.60
N ASN A 30 -5.82 -6.75 -1.33
CA ASN A 30 -6.49 -5.89 -2.30
C ASN A 30 -5.53 -5.18 -3.26
N CYS A 31 -4.22 -5.44 -3.23
CA CYS A 31 -3.26 -4.73 -4.05
C CYS A 31 -2.35 -5.67 -4.83
N GLU A 32 -1.71 -6.63 -4.15
CA GLU A 32 -0.83 -7.65 -4.76
C GLU A 32 0.25 -7.08 -5.70
N ALA A 33 0.60 -5.80 -5.55
CA ALA A 33 1.58 -5.13 -6.39
C ALA A 33 2.94 -5.81 -6.30
N LYS A 34 3.54 -6.15 -7.45
CA LYS A 34 4.92 -6.61 -7.52
C LYS A 34 5.85 -5.41 -7.36
N ILE A 35 6.76 -5.49 -6.39
CA ILE A 35 7.72 -4.45 -6.06
C ILE A 35 9.05 -4.84 -6.66
N THR A 36 9.40 -4.17 -7.75
CA THR A 36 10.62 -4.43 -8.50
C THR A 36 11.81 -3.65 -7.95
N SER A 37 11.57 -2.49 -7.32
CA SER A 37 12.64 -1.61 -6.84
C SER A 37 13.02 -1.88 -5.38
N ARG A 38 14.33 -1.81 -5.11
CA ARG A 38 14.90 -1.98 -3.76
C ARG A 38 14.67 -0.71 -2.92
N GLY A 39 14.40 -0.89 -1.63
CA GLY A 39 14.26 0.21 -0.67
C GLY A 39 12.91 0.93 -0.68
N ILE A 40 11.91 0.40 -1.37
CA ILE A 40 10.56 0.98 -1.33
C ILE A 40 9.95 0.72 0.06
N GLU A 41 9.71 1.79 0.82
CA GLU A 41 9.07 1.73 2.14
C GLU A 41 7.54 1.77 2.08
N THR A 42 7.00 2.27 0.97
CA THR A 42 5.56 2.43 0.72
C THR A 42 5.14 1.81 -0.60
N CYS A 43 4.04 1.07 -0.62
CA CYS A 43 3.50 0.54 -1.86
C CYS A 43 3.17 1.67 -2.84
N PRO A 44 3.70 1.67 -4.08
CA PRO A 44 3.42 2.73 -5.06
C PRO A 44 1.95 2.74 -5.49
N LEU A 45 1.25 1.61 -5.43
CA LEU A 45 -0.14 1.52 -5.85
C LEU A 45 -1.12 1.87 -4.73
N CYS A 46 -1.01 1.23 -3.55
CA CYS A 46 -1.97 1.44 -2.46
C CYS A 46 -1.49 2.39 -1.36
N GLY A 47 -0.22 2.83 -1.38
CA GLY A 47 0.36 3.70 -0.35
C GLY A 47 0.56 3.00 1.00
N LEU A 48 0.47 1.66 1.06
CA LEU A 48 0.69 0.88 2.27
C LEU A 48 2.13 1.05 2.76
N LEU A 49 2.29 1.45 4.02
CA LEU A 49 3.57 1.48 4.73
C LEU A 49 3.99 0.06 5.09
N PHE A 50 5.06 -0.45 4.46
CA PHE A 50 5.51 -1.82 4.69
C PHE A 50 6.09 -2.02 6.07
N LEU A 51 6.85 -1.06 6.58
CA LEU A 51 7.44 -1.15 7.92
C LEU A 51 6.36 -1.34 8.99
N ASP A 52 5.31 -0.52 8.95
CA ASP A 52 4.19 -0.65 9.89
C ASP A 52 3.44 -1.97 9.74
N TYR A 53 3.30 -2.46 8.51
CA TYR A 53 2.66 -3.74 8.27
C TYR A 53 3.52 -4.91 8.77
N ILE A 54 4.82 -4.90 8.53
CA ILE A 54 5.73 -5.98 8.93
C ILE A 54 5.89 -6.01 10.45
N ASP A 55 6.04 -4.84 11.08
CA ASP A 55 6.30 -4.70 12.51
C ASP A 55 5.02 -4.89 13.35
N LYS A 56 3.93 -4.21 12.98
CA LYS A 56 2.70 -4.12 13.80
C LYS A 56 1.52 -4.85 13.19
N ARG A 57 1.65 -5.43 12.00
CA ARG A 57 0.53 -6.00 11.22
C ARG A 57 -0.60 -5.00 10.97
N LYS A 58 -0.30 -3.70 11.01
CA LYS A 58 -1.28 -2.62 10.78
C LYS A 58 -1.13 -2.08 9.35
N MET A 59 -2.26 -1.94 8.67
CA MET A 59 -2.31 -1.37 7.33
C MET A 59 -2.45 0.15 7.42
N TYR A 60 -1.32 0.86 7.39
CA TYR A 60 -1.29 2.31 7.40
C TYR A 60 -0.83 2.90 6.06
N ARG A 61 -1.22 4.15 5.83
CA ARG A 61 -0.76 4.99 4.72
C ARG A 61 -0.56 6.43 5.16
N ILE A 62 0.13 7.20 4.33
CA ILE A 62 0.30 8.64 4.50
C ILE A 62 -0.83 9.38 3.78
N CYS A 63 -1.44 10.36 4.45
CA CYS A 63 -2.43 11.23 3.82
C CYS A 63 -1.74 12.15 2.79
N PRO A 64 -2.24 12.24 1.54
CA PRO A 64 -1.63 13.11 0.53
C PRO A 64 -1.73 14.60 0.88
N LYS A 65 -2.73 15.01 1.67
CA LYS A 65 -2.94 16.42 2.06
C LYS A 65 -2.11 16.84 3.26
N CYS A 66 -2.25 16.14 4.39
CA CYS A 66 -1.61 16.56 5.65
C CYS A 66 -0.35 15.76 6.01
N LYS A 67 0.03 14.76 5.19
CA LYS A 67 1.17 13.87 5.42
C LYS A 67 1.13 13.10 6.75
N LYS A 68 0.00 13.11 7.46
CA LYS A 68 -0.20 12.33 8.68
C LYS A 68 -0.53 10.88 8.34
N ARG A 69 -0.15 9.99 9.25
CA ARG A 69 -0.44 8.56 9.19
C ARG A 69 -1.91 8.28 9.47
N GLN A 70 -2.51 7.36 8.73
CA GLN A 70 -3.90 6.93 8.91
C GLN A 70 -4.10 5.50 8.40
N GLY A 71 -5.23 4.89 8.72
CA GLY A 71 -5.59 3.56 8.23
C GLY A 71 -5.75 3.51 6.71
N LEU A 72 -5.33 2.42 6.09
CA LEU A 72 -5.49 2.19 4.65
C LEU A 72 -6.97 2.15 4.25
N SER A 73 -7.81 1.57 5.10
CA SER A 73 -9.27 1.42 4.94
C SER A 73 -10.06 2.69 5.22
N GLU A 74 -9.43 3.73 5.77
CA GLU A 74 -10.14 4.95 6.13
C GLU A 74 -10.35 5.85 4.91
N ILE A 75 -11.61 6.04 4.52
CA ILE A 75 -12.02 6.87 3.37
C ILE A 75 -11.73 8.36 3.60
N GLN A 76 -11.74 8.76 4.87
CA GLN A 76 -11.51 10.13 5.30
C GLN A 76 -10.32 10.18 6.25
N CYS A 77 -9.46 11.17 6.05
CA CYS A 77 -8.37 11.41 6.99
C CYS A 77 -8.89 11.90 8.34
N LYS A 78 -8.57 11.16 9.41
CA LYS A 78 -8.93 11.56 10.77
C LYS A 78 -8.41 12.94 11.16
N HIS A 79 -7.23 13.31 10.66
CA HIS A 79 -6.55 14.56 11.03
C HIS A 79 -7.07 15.78 10.26
N CYS A 80 -7.10 15.72 8.93
CA CYS A 80 -7.43 16.87 8.09
C CYS A 80 -8.81 16.77 7.42
N LYS A 81 -9.59 15.73 7.76
CA LYS A 81 -10.91 15.44 7.21
C LYS A 81 -10.95 15.32 5.68
N TYR A 82 -9.78 15.17 5.04
CA TYR A 82 -9.63 14.99 3.60
C TYR A 82 -10.26 13.67 3.16
N PHE A 83 -11.18 13.76 2.20
CA PHE A 83 -11.75 12.61 1.52
C PHE A 83 -10.84 12.20 0.37
N PHE A 84 -10.56 10.90 0.26
CA PHE A 84 -9.88 10.37 -0.92
C PHE A 84 -10.78 10.54 -2.14
N GLN A 85 -10.18 11.02 -3.22
CA GLN A 85 -10.85 11.31 -4.48
C GLN A 85 -10.22 10.48 -5.59
N CYS A 86 -11.01 10.14 -6.60
CA CYS A 86 -10.52 9.54 -7.82
C CYS A 86 -9.54 10.51 -8.51
N PRO A 87 -8.33 10.07 -8.87
CA PRO A 87 -7.34 10.94 -9.52
C PRO A 87 -7.78 11.41 -10.91
N THR A 88 -8.71 10.70 -11.56
CA THR A 88 -9.18 11.05 -12.91
C THR A 88 -10.38 11.99 -12.91
N CYS A 89 -11.38 11.78 -12.05
CA CYS A 89 -12.63 12.54 -12.09
C CYS A 89 -12.91 13.38 -10.83
N GLY A 90 -12.05 13.32 -9.81
CA GLY A 90 -12.23 14.04 -8.54
C GLY A 90 -13.37 13.50 -7.66
N HIS A 91 -14.08 12.44 -8.08
CA HIS A 91 -15.19 11.89 -7.30
C HIS A 91 -14.69 11.30 -5.98
N ARG A 92 -15.40 11.58 -4.87
CA ARG A 92 -15.09 10.98 -3.57
C ARG A 92 -15.21 9.47 -3.66
N VAL A 93 -14.15 8.77 -3.28
CA VAL A 93 -14.17 7.30 -3.32
C VAL A 93 -14.90 6.79 -2.09
N PRO A 94 -16.01 6.03 -2.21
CA PRO A 94 -16.76 5.56 -1.04
C PRO A 94 -16.03 4.45 -0.28
N SER A 95 -15.01 3.83 -0.86
CA SER A 95 -14.09 2.92 -0.18
C SER A 95 -12.75 2.91 -0.91
N THR A 96 -11.65 2.95 -0.16
CA THR A 96 -10.30 2.81 -0.71
C THR A 96 -9.97 1.36 -1.10
N SER A 97 -10.86 0.43 -0.80
CA SER A 97 -10.83 -0.95 -1.27
C SER A 97 -11.48 -1.11 -2.66
N MET A 98 -12.20 -0.11 -3.16
CA MET A 98 -12.80 -0.19 -4.50
C MET A 98 -11.71 -0.23 -5.57
N LEU A 99 -11.82 -1.22 -6.46
CA LEU A 99 -10.96 -1.39 -7.63
C LEU A 99 -11.16 -0.26 -8.66
N THR A 100 -12.38 0.24 -8.76
CA THR A 100 -12.81 1.13 -9.83
C THR A 100 -13.67 2.26 -9.29
N CYS A 101 -13.48 3.46 -9.84
CA CYS A 101 -14.34 4.59 -9.53
C CYS A 101 -15.75 4.34 -10.07
N PRO A 102 -16.81 4.45 -9.24
CA PRO A 102 -18.19 4.22 -9.70
C PRO A 102 -18.66 5.23 -10.75
N ARG A 103 -18.00 6.39 -10.87
CA ARG A 103 -18.41 7.47 -11.79
C ARG A 103 -17.73 7.42 -13.15
N CYS A 104 -16.44 7.12 -13.19
CA CYS A 104 -15.65 7.20 -14.43
C CYS A 104 -14.95 5.89 -14.79
N ALA A 105 -15.23 4.80 -14.05
CA ALA A 105 -14.59 3.49 -14.22
C ALA A 105 -13.05 3.51 -14.17
N THR A 106 -12.44 4.61 -13.70
CA THR A 106 -10.99 4.69 -13.51
C THR A 106 -10.58 3.66 -12.48
N ASN A 107 -9.56 2.88 -12.82
CA ASN A 107 -8.92 1.99 -11.88
C ASN A 107 -8.21 2.82 -10.79
N LEU A 108 -8.69 2.71 -9.55
CA LEU A 108 -8.18 3.47 -8.41
C LEU A 108 -6.92 2.86 -7.80
N ARG A 109 -6.45 1.74 -8.34
CA ARG A 109 -5.19 1.08 -7.97
C ARG A 109 -4.01 1.53 -8.86
N ARG A 110 -4.21 2.50 -9.75
CA ARG A 110 -3.21 2.95 -10.73
C ARG A 110 -2.32 4.06 -10.17
#